data_AF-A0A4V3MJH7-F1
#
_entry.id   AF-A0A4V3MJH7-F1
#
_cell.length_a   1.000
_cell.length_b   1.000
_cell.length_c   1.000
_cell.angle_alpha   90.00
_cell.angle_beta   90.00
_cell.angle_gamma   90.00
#
_symmetry.space_group_name_H-M   'P 1'
#
loop_
_entity.id
_entity.type
_entity.pdbx_description
1 polymer ?
#
loop_
_entity_poly.entity_id
_entity_poly.type
_entity_poly.pdbx_seq_one_letter_code
_entity_poly.pdbx_strand_id
1 'polypeptide(L)'
;TIIHAVHMGFAVEFLSDASGSVPYANSAGYASAEDIHRVVSVVLQSRFAAVLKTAEWIECLKTGTLPERDTIYASNQRALKRNAA
;
A
#
# COMPACT_ATOMS: atom_id res chain seq x y z
N THR A 1 -2.50 -6.61 -11.50
CA THR A 1 -2.63 -7.87 -10.71
C THR A 1 -3.42 -7.68 -9.43
N ILE A 2 -2.96 -6.86 -8.48
CA ILE A 2 -3.60 -6.67 -7.16
C ILE A 2 -5.10 -6.36 -7.26
N ILE A 3 -5.48 -5.36 -8.06
CA ILE A 3 -6.88 -4.93 -8.21
C ILE A 3 -7.77 -6.08 -8.71
N HIS A 4 -7.28 -6.87 -9.67
CA HIS A 4 -8.03 -8.02 -10.19
C HIS A 4 -8.22 -9.09 -9.10
N ALA A 5 -7.17 -9.42 -8.34
CA ALA A 5 -7.27 -10.38 -7.24
C ALA A 5 -8.28 -9.93 -6.18
N VAL A 6 -8.28 -8.63 -5.81
CA VAL A 6 -9.28 -8.08 -4.88
C VAL A 6 -10.70 -8.25 -5.41
N HIS A 7 -10.95 -7.96 -6.69
CA HIS A 7 -12.28 -8.13 -7.29
C HIS A 7 -12.69 -9.59 -7.46
N MET A 8 -11.74 -10.52 -7.48
CA MET A 8 -12.02 -11.97 -7.40
C MET A 8 -12.25 -12.46 -5.97
N GLY A 9 -12.22 -11.59 -4.96
CA GLY A 9 -12.49 -11.94 -3.56
C GLY A 9 -11.26 -12.38 -2.77
N PHE A 10 -10.04 -12.28 -3.32
CA PHE A 10 -8.83 -12.62 -2.58
C PHE A 10 -8.46 -11.56 -1.54
N ALA A 11 -7.96 -12.02 -0.39
CA ALA A 11 -7.12 -11.18 0.46
C ALA A 11 -5.76 -10.99 -0.21
N VAL A 12 -5.26 -9.76 -0.22
CA VAL A 12 -4.00 -9.42 -0.91
C VAL A 12 -3.06 -8.76 0.08
N GLU A 13 -1.80 -9.16 0.01
CA GLU A 13 -0.67 -8.62 0.77
C GLU A 13 0.34 -8.04 -0.21
N PHE A 14 0.97 -6.92 0.13
CA PHE A 14 1.95 -6.23 -0.71
C PHE A 14 3.21 -5.90 0.09
N LEU A 15 4.33 -6.51 -0.28
CA LEU A 15 5.61 -6.34 0.38
C LEU A 15 6.33 -5.10 -0.16
N SER A 16 6.27 -4.01 0.60
CA SER A 16 6.76 -2.68 0.22
C SER A 16 8.27 -2.60 -0.01
N ASP A 17 9.05 -3.49 0.62
CA ASP A 17 10.52 -3.58 0.53
C ASP A 17 11.01 -4.68 -0.43
N ALA A 18 10.09 -5.47 -0.99
CA ALA A 18 10.34 -6.48 -2.02
C ALA A 18 9.67 -6.15 -3.36
N SER A 19 9.33 -4.87 -3.56
CA SER A 19 8.74 -4.31 -4.78
C SER A 19 9.30 -2.91 -5.04
N GLY A 20 9.04 -2.34 -6.21
CA GLY A 20 9.55 -1.02 -6.55
C GLY A 20 8.88 -0.41 -7.77
N SER A 21 9.19 0.88 -7.99
CA SER A 21 8.75 1.67 -9.14
C SER A 21 9.95 2.32 -9.83
N VAL A 22 9.73 2.86 -11.03
CA VAL A 22 10.72 3.64 -11.81
C VAL A 22 10.20 5.06 -12.00
N PRO A 23 11.04 6.07 -12.23
CA PRO A 23 10.56 7.43 -12.48
C PRO A 23 9.85 7.51 -13.84
N TYR A 24 8.84 8.38 -13.94
CA TYR A 24 8.12 8.65 -15.18
C TYR A 24 8.11 10.15 -15.51
N ALA A 25 8.25 10.46 -16.80
CA ALA A 25 8.08 11.78 -17.38
C ALA A 25 7.28 11.66 -18.67
N ASN A 26 6.18 12.40 -18.81
CA ASN A 26 5.37 12.46 -20.03
C ASN A 26 4.53 13.75 -20.05
N SER A 27 3.55 13.87 -20.96
CA SER A 27 2.70 15.06 -21.09
C SER A 27 1.85 15.37 -19.85
N ALA A 28 1.66 14.41 -18.94
CA ALA A 28 0.97 14.61 -17.66
C ALA A 28 1.91 15.11 -16.54
N GLY A 29 3.21 15.21 -16.79
CA GLY A 29 4.20 15.73 -15.83
C GLY A 29 5.32 14.72 -15.51
N TYR A 30 5.92 14.89 -14.34
CA TYR A 30 7.02 14.07 -13.83
C TYR A 30 6.68 13.54 -12.43
N ALA A 31 7.07 12.29 -12.17
CA ALA A 31 7.05 11.70 -10.83
C ALA A 31 8.30 10.83 -10.63
N SER A 32 8.94 10.96 -9.47
CA SER A 32 10.08 10.14 -9.11
C SER A 32 9.66 8.69 -8.81
N ALA A 33 10.62 7.76 -8.81
CA ALA A 33 10.37 6.38 -8.39
C ALA A 33 9.83 6.30 -6.95
N GLU A 34 10.36 7.15 -6.05
CA GLU A 34 9.92 7.23 -4.64
C GLU A 34 8.47 7.70 -4.55
N ASP A 35 8.10 8.76 -5.27
CA ASP A 35 6.75 9.30 -5.25
C ASP A 35 5.73 8.26 -5.70
N ILE A 36 6.02 7.60 -6.83
CA ILE A 36 5.13 6.56 -7.38
C ILE A 36 4.99 5.41 -6.39
N HIS A 37 6.12 4.88 -5.90
CA HIS A 37 6.11 3.73 -4.98
C HIS A 37 5.37 4.05 -3.68
N ARG A 38 5.61 5.23 -3.11
CA ARG A 38 4.96 5.70 -1.89
C ARG A 38 3.47 5.91 -2.10
N VAL A 39 3.07 6.63 -3.14
CA VAL A 39 1.64 6.91 -3.42
C VAL A 39 0.88 5.62 -3.67
N VAL A 40 1.42 4.72 -4.50
CA VAL A 40 0.80 3.41 -4.75
C VAL A 40 0.69 2.61 -3.45
N SER A 41 1.74 2.54 -2.64
CA SER A 41 1.70 1.84 -1.35
C SER A 41 0.61 2.37 -0.41
N VAL A 42 0.48 3.70 -0.28
CA VAL A 42 -0.57 4.32 0.56
C VAL A 42 -1.97 4.01 0.02
N VAL A 43 -2.18 4.10 -1.30
CA VAL A 43 -3.48 3.77 -1.93
C VAL A 43 -3.81 2.30 -1.74
N LEU A 44 -2.84 1.40 -1.93
CA LEU A 44 -3.02 -0.02 -1.71
C LEU A 44 -3.41 -0.32 -0.26
N GLN A 45 -2.72 0.26 0.73
CA GLN A 45 -3.03 0.06 2.15
C GLN A 45 -4.46 0.51 2.48
N SER A 46 -4.91 1.62 1.89
CA SER A 46 -6.23 2.20 2.17
C SER A 46 -7.42 1.32 1.74
N ARG A 47 -7.21 0.35 0.82
CA ARG A 47 -8.33 -0.39 0.23
C ARG A 47 -8.03 -1.76 -0.35
N PHE A 48 -6.87 -1.94 -0.98
CA PHE A 48 -6.64 -3.07 -1.89
C PHE A 48 -5.76 -4.17 -1.28
N ALA A 49 -4.78 -3.83 -0.44
CA ALA A 49 -3.86 -4.81 0.15
C ALA A 49 -3.52 -4.47 1.60
N ALA A 50 -3.09 -5.46 2.37
CA ALA A 50 -2.25 -5.20 3.54
C ALA A 50 -0.83 -4.92 3.05
N VAL A 51 -0.31 -3.74 3.33
CA VAL A 51 1.02 -3.27 2.95
C VAL A 51 1.92 -3.35 4.16
N LEU A 52 3.01 -4.10 4.02
CA LEU A 52 3.94 -4.40 5.10
C LEU A 52 5.34 -4.62 4.55
N LYS A 53 6.33 -4.72 5.44
CA LYS A 53 7.69 -5.15 5.10
C LYS A 53 7.80 -6.66 5.11
N THR A 54 8.79 -7.19 4.41
CA THR A 54 9.05 -8.63 4.29
C THR A 54 9.26 -9.27 5.67
N ALA A 55 9.95 -8.58 6.58
CA ALA A 55 10.17 -9.08 7.94
C ALA A 55 8.86 -9.20 8.74
N GLU A 56 7.95 -8.24 8.61
CA GLU A 56 6.64 -8.23 9.29
C GLU A 56 5.75 -9.35 8.73
N TRP A 57 5.82 -9.59 7.42
CA TRP A 57 5.12 -10.69 6.76
C TRP A 57 5.61 -12.06 7.24
N ILE A 58 6.93 -12.24 7.34
CA ILE A 58 7.52 -13.47 7.89
C ILE A 58 7.05 -13.71 9.33
N GLU A 59 6.93 -12.66 10.14
CA GLU A 59 6.43 -12.80 11.51
C GLU A 59 4.95 -13.23 11.53
N CYS A 60 4.12 -12.62 10.69
CA CYS A 60 2.71 -13.00 10.54
C CYS A 60 2.55 -14.49 10.19
N LEU A 61 3.43 -15.03 9.33
CA LEU A 61 3.44 -16.46 9.00
C LEU A 61 3.80 -17.36 10.18
N LYS A 62 4.74 -16.93 11.04
CA LYS A 62 5.16 -17.71 12.22
C LYS A 62 4.07 -17.76 13.29
N THR A 63 3.38 -16.64 13.49
CA THR A 63 2.39 -16.48 14.55
C THR A 63 0.97 -16.83 14.11
N GLY A 64 0.72 -16.94 12.80
CA GLY A 64 -0.61 -17.11 12.21
C GLY A 64 -1.48 -15.85 12.29
N THR A 65 -0.90 -14.69 12.62
CA THR A 65 -1.64 -13.42 12.66
C THR A 65 -1.83 -12.87 11.25
N LEU A 66 -2.99 -12.31 10.97
CA LEU A 66 -3.24 -11.65 9.69
C LEU A 66 -2.65 -10.23 9.68
N PRO A 67 -2.01 -9.81 8.58
CA PRO A 67 -1.57 -8.43 8.39
C PRO A 67 -2.71 -7.41 8.49
N GLU A 68 -2.41 -6.22 9.02
CA GLU A 68 -3.39 -5.13 9.14
C GLU A 68 -3.80 -4.59 7.76
N ARG A 69 -5.10 -4.42 7.55
CA ARG A 69 -5.67 -3.71 6.40
C ARG A 69 -6.38 -2.45 6.87
N ASP A 70 -6.21 -1.39 6.10
CA ASP A 70 -6.84 -0.11 6.38
C ASP A 70 -8.13 0.10 5.57
N THR A 71 -8.80 1.22 5.82
CA THR A 71 -9.98 1.67 5.08
C THR A 71 -9.80 3.10 4.60
N ILE A 72 -10.40 3.41 3.45
CA ILE A 72 -10.38 4.74 2.84
C ILE A 72 -10.74 5.84 3.85
N TYR A 73 -11.81 5.62 4.63
CA TYR A 73 -12.26 6.59 5.62
C TYR A 73 -11.21 6.82 6.71
N ALA A 74 -10.69 5.75 7.32
CA ALA A 74 -9.71 5.87 8.40
C ALA A 74 -8.39 6.49 7.92
N SER A 75 -7.90 6.11 6.73
CA SER A 75 -6.70 6.73 6.13
C SER A 75 -6.90 8.23 5.94
N ASN A 76 -8.05 8.65 5.38
CA ASN A 76 -8.36 10.07 5.18
C ASN A 76 -8.47 10.84 6.50
N GLN A 77 -9.12 10.27 7.52
CA GLN A 77 -9.24 10.91 8.84
C GLN A 77 -7.88 11.13 9.50
N ARG A 78 -6.94 10.18 9.39
CA ARG A 78 -5.57 10.37 9.88
C ARG A 78 -4.82 11.47 9.13
N ALA A 79 -5.00 11.58 7.81
CA ALA A 79 -4.40 12.65 7.02
C ALA A 79 -4.95 14.03 7.42
N LEU A 80 -6.27 14.17 7.58
CA LEU A 80 -6.89 15.44 8.02
C LEU A 80 -6.39 15.87 9.41
N LYS A 81 -6.32 14.94 10.36
CA LYS A 81 -5.78 15.22 11.71
C LYS A 81 -4.33 15.68 11.67
N ARG A 82 -3.50 15.05 10.83
CA ARG A 82 -2.09 15.44 10.67
C ARG A 82 -1.94 16.84 10.08
N ASN A 83 -2.79 17.23 9.13
CA ASN A 83 -2.72 18.55 8.49
C ASN A 83 -3.26 19.69 9.38
N ALA A 84 -4.04 19.36 10.41
CA ALA A 84 -4.60 20.34 11.35
C ALA A 84 -3.67 20.62 12.55
N ALA A 85 -2.61 19.82 12.72
CA ALA A 85 -1.58 19.99 13.75
C ALA A 85 -0.39 20.78 13.20
#